data_AF-A0A2I0UYS0-F1
#
_entry.id   AF-A0A2I0UYS0-F1
#
_cell.length_a   1.000
_cell.length_b   1.000
_cell.length_c   1.000
_cell.angle_alpha   90.00
_cell.angle_beta   90.00
_cell.angle_gamma   90.00
#
_symmetry.space_group_name_H-M   'P 1'
#
loop_
_entity.id
_entity.type
_entity.pdbx_description
1 polymer ?
#
loop_
_entity_poly.entity_id
_entity_poly.type
_entity_poly.pdbx_seq_one_letter_code
_entity_poly.pdbx_strand_id
1 'polypeptide(L)'
;MLTKIKKVKFEQERKKPLYKVIMECPEGKQLYVKFDYTYKTENFWPLEVNYNKKNYGAKLAWYTNEVENMTVASFLETIAGKINKKYDFDFKQQ
;
A
#
# COMPACT_ATOMS: atom_id res chain seq x y z
N MET A 1 3.99 3.82 -11.70
CA MET A 1 2.90 3.01 -11.14
C MET A 1 1.90 2.73 -12.25
N LEU A 2 1.85 1.49 -12.73
CA LEU A 2 0.92 1.00 -13.75
C LEU A 2 -0.47 0.77 -13.16
N THR A 3 -0.54 0.38 -11.89
CA THR A 3 -1.80 0.23 -11.14
C THR A 3 -2.54 1.53 -10.92
N LYS A 4 -3.87 1.46 -10.99
CA LYS A 4 -4.77 2.56 -10.66
C LYS A 4 -5.47 2.29 -9.34
N ILE A 5 -5.36 3.22 -8.39
CA ILE A 5 -6.05 3.13 -7.11
C ILE A 5 -7.55 3.31 -7.34
N LYS A 6 -8.35 2.30 -6.98
CA LYS A 6 -9.82 2.31 -7.09
C LYS A 6 -10.49 2.68 -5.78
N LYS A 7 -10.03 2.09 -4.67
CA LYS A 7 -10.60 2.32 -3.35
C LYS A 7 -9.50 2.36 -2.30
N VAL A 8 -9.65 3.27 -1.35
CA VAL A 8 -8.75 3.42 -0.22
C VAL A 8 -9.56 3.46 1.06
N LYS A 9 -9.02 2.87 2.11
CA LYS A 9 -9.48 3.03 3.49
C LYS A 9 -8.25 3.25 4.34
N PHE A 10 -8.26 4.35 5.07
CA PHE A 10 -7.17 4.80 5.91
C PHE A 10 -7.63 4.86 7.36
N GLU A 11 -6.91 4.20 8.26
CA GLU A 11 -7.20 4.18 9.70
C GLU A 11 -6.04 4.90 10.42
N GLN A 12 -6.23 6.20 10.69
CA GLN A 12 -5.21 7.08 11.28
C GLN A 12 -5.13 7.01 12.81
N GLU A 13 -6.22 6.67 13.49
CA GLU A 13 -6.34 6.71 14.96
C GLU A 13 -5.59 5.57 15.69
N ARG A 14 -4.84 4.75 14.95
CA ARG A 14 -4.06 3.64 15.53
C ARG A 14 -2.64 4.09 15.85
N LYS A 15 -2.00 3.42 16.81
CA LYS A 15 -0.55 3.55 17.10
C LYS A 15 0.34 3.37 15.87
N LYS A 16 -0.14 2.65 14.86
CA LYS A 16 0.46 2.54 13.53
C LYS A 16 -0.62 2.83 12.50
N PRO A 17 -0.48 3.87 11.66
CA PRO A 17 -1.50 4.18 10.67
C PRO A 17 -1.58 3.03 9.67
N LEU A 18 -2.82 2.59 9.40
CA LEU A 18 -3.10 1.41 8.58
C LEU A 18 -3.75 1.81 7.27
N TYR A 19 -3.18 1.33 6.18
CA TYR A 19 -3.59 1.59 4.82
C TYR A 19 -4.20 0.33 4.21
N LYS A 20 -5.41 0.44 3.67
CA LYS A 20 -6.10 -0.63 2.93
C LYS A 20 -6.45 -0.08 1.55
N VAL A 21 -5.89 -0.70 0.52
CA VAL A 21 -5.94 -0.14 -0.83
C VAL A 21 -6.35 -1.23 -1.79
N ILE A 22 -7.37 -0.95 -2.61
CA ILE A 22 -7.78 -1.78 -3.74
C ILE A 22 -7.37 -1.02 -5.00
N MET A 23 -6.57 -1.69 -5.82
CA MET A 23 -6.03 -1.20 -7.07
C MET A 23 -6.48 -2.10 -8.20
N GLU A 24 -6.64 -1.50 -9.37
CA GLU A 24 -6.82 -2.19 -10.64
C GLU A 24 -5.48 -2.21 -11.36
N CYS A 25 -5.01 -3.41 -11.65
CA CYS A 25 -3.80 -3.69 -12.41
C CYS A 25 -4.07 -3.57 -13.91
N PRO A 26 -3.01 -3.43 -14.72
CA PRO A 26 -3.08 -3.74 -16.15
C PRO A 26 -3.73 -5.11 -16.35
N GLU A 27 -4.51 -5.29 -17.42
CA GLU A 27 -5.31 -6.49 -17.72
C GLU A 27 -6.59 -6.67 -16.87
N GLY A 28 -7.01 -5.66 -16.10
CA GLY A 28 -8.28 -5.69 -15.35
C GLY A 28 -8.25 -6.56 -14.08
N LYS A 29 -7.07 -7.05 -13.70
CA LYS A 29 -6.87 -7.79 -12.45
C LYS A 29 -6.94 -6.84 -11.26
N GLN A 30 -7.39 -7.34 -10.11
CA GLN A 30 -7.48 -6.56 -8.88
C GLN A 30 -6.36 -6.92 -7.92
N LEU A 31 -5.73 -5.90 -7.35
CA LEU A 31 -4.72 -6.01 -6.31
C LEU A 31 -5.23 -5.28 -5.07
N TYR A 32 -5.42 -6.02 -3.99
CA TYR A 32 -5.63 -5.48 -2.66
C TYR A 32 -4.32 -5.55 -1.88
N VAL A 33 -3.94 -4.43 -1.27
CA VAL A 33 -2.78 -4.33 -0.39
C VAL A 33 -3.21 -3.68 0.91
N LYS A 34 -2.87 -4.33 2.01
CA LYS A 34 -2.97 -3.83 3.37
C LYS A 34 -1.56 -3.69 3.92
N PHE A 35 -1.22 -2.51 4.40
CA PHE A 35 0.11 -2.21 4.92
C PHE A 35 0.03 -1.18 6.04
N ASP A 36 1.02 -1.16 6.92
CA ASP A 36 1.14 -0.16 7.99
C ASP A 36 2.44 0.63 7.86
N TYR A 37 2.49 1.77 8.55
CA TYR A 37 3.73 2.52 8.75
C TYR A 37 4.29 2.22 10.15
N THR A 38 5.57 1.89 10.22
CA THR A 38 6.26 1.66 11.49
C THR A 38 7.25 2.78 11.76
N TYR A 39 6.91 3.66 12.71
CA TYR A 39 7.75 4.81 13.11
C TYR A 39 9.17 4.42 13.52
N LYS A 40 9.36 3.25 14.16
CA LYS A 40 10.69 2.77 14.59
C LYS A 40 11.67 2.56 13.44
N THR A 41 11.17 2.21 12.26
CA THR A 41 11.98 1.93 11.07
C THR A 41 11.73 2.94 9.96
N GLU A 42 10.88 3.93 10.22
CA GLU A 42 10.42 4.95 9.27
C GLU A 42 9.97 4.36 7.92
N ASN A 43 9.42 3.14 7.94
CA ASN A 43 9.17 2.36 6.73
C ASN A 43 7.78 1.72 6.73
N PHE A 44 7.29 1.41 5.52
CA PHE A 44 6.01 0.76 5.29
C PHE A 44 6.17 -0.75 5.16
N TRP A 45 5.28 -1.50 5.79
CA TRP A 45 5.32 -2.95 5.79
C TRP A 45 4.04 -3.56 5.24
N PRO A 46 4.12 -4.42 4.21
CA PRO A 46 2.95 -5.14 3.74
C PRO A 46 2.51 -6.15 4.80
N LEU A 47 1.22 -6.15 5.12
CA LEU A 47 0.60 -7.08 6.05
C LEU A 47 -0.22 -8.14 5.32
N GLU A 48 -0.92 -7.73 4.26
CA GLU A 48 -1.79 -8.61 3.49
C GLU A 48 -1.87 -8.15 2.04
N VAL A 49 -1.72 -9.09 1.12
CA VAL A 49 -1.72 -8.88 -0.32
C VAL A 49 -2.65 -9.91 -0.92
N ASN A 50 -3.70 -9.45 -1.59
CA ASN A 50 -4.59 -10.31 -2.36
C ASN A 50 -4.52 -9.87 -3.83
N TYR A 51 -4.10 -10.75 -4.72
CA TYR A 51 -4.04 -10.49 -6.14
C TYR A 51 -4.97 -11.47 -6.87
N ASN A 52 -5.89 -10.93 -7.67
CA ASN A 52 -6.87 -11.69 -8.43
C ASN A 52 -7.60 -12.75 -7.58
N LYS A 53 -8.12 -12.34 -6.43
CA LYS A 53 -8.81 -13.19 -5.42
C LYS A 53 -7.95 -14.27 -4.75
N LYS A 54 -6.64 -14.29 -5.00
CA LYS A 54 -5.70 -15.21 -4.35
C LYS A 54 -4.90 -14.47 -3.29
N ASN A 55 -4.76 -15.09 -2.11
CA ASN A 55 -4.02 -14.51 -0.98
C ASN A 55 -2.53 -14.85 -1.09
N TYR A 56 -1.69 -13.81 -1.03
CA TYR A 56 -0.23 -13.88 -1.11
C TYR A 56 0.44 -13.54 0.24
N GLY A 57 -0.33 -13.39 1.32
CA GLY A 57 0.16 -13.01 2.64
C GLY A 57 0.82 -11.64 2.59
N ALA A 58 2.04 -11.50 3.11
CA ALA A 58 2.82 -10.26 3.02
C ALA A 58 3.69 -10.16 1.74
N LYS A 59 3.56 -11.09 0.79
CA LYS A 59 4.42 -11.13 -0.39
C LYS A 59 3.94 -10.12 -1.45
N LEU A 60 4.47 -8.91 -1.37
CA LEU A 60 4.27 -7.85 -2.38
C LEU A 60 5.45 -7.72 -3.37
N ALA A 61 6.62 -8.23 -3.00
CA ALA A 61 7.87 -8.03 -3.76
C ALA A 61 7.81 -8.58 -5.20
N TRP A 62 7.19 -9.75 -5.40
CA TRP A 62 7.01 -10.32 -6.75
C TRP A 62 6.23 -9.35 -7.64
N TYR A 63 5.16 -8.75 -7.11
CA TYR A 63 4.32 -7.83 -7.86
C TYR A 63 5.06 -6.52 -8.17
N THR A 64 5.70 -5.92 -7.17
CA THR A 64 6.34 -4.62 -7.36
C THR A 64 7.57 -4.70 -8.25
N ASN A 65 8.33 -5.80 -8.17
CA ASN A 65 9.48 -6.02 -9.04
C ASN A 65 9.07 -6.43 -10.46
N GLU A 66 8.18 -7.42 -10.61
CA GLU A 66 7.86 -7.97 -11.94
C GLU A 66 6.88 -7.10 -12.73
N VAL A 67 5.94 -6.43 -12.06
CA VAL A 67 4.89 -5.64 -12.73
C VAL A 67 5.22 -4.15 -12.71
N GLU A 68 5.61 -3.63 -11.55
CA GLU A 68 5.81 -2.18 -11.35
C GLU A 68 7.26 -1.72 -11.54
N ASN A 69 8.20 -2.66 -11.68
CA ASN A 69 9.65 -2.43 -11.77
C ASN A 69 10.18 -1.47 -10.69
N MET A 70 9.72 -1.66 -9.44
CA MET A 70 10.11 -0.83 -8.30
C MET A 70 10.14 -1.62 -7.00
N THR A 71 10.81 -1.06 -5.99
CA THR A 71 10.88 -1.69 -4.67
C THR A 71 9.53 -1.65 -3.95
N VAL A 72 9.32 -2.61 -3.04
CA VAL A 72 8.13 -2.63 -2.17
C VAL A 72 7.99 -1.32 -1.40
N ALA A 73 9.09 -0.80 -0.85
CA ALA A 73 9.08 0.42 -0.05
C ALA A 73 8.61 1.62 -0.87
N SER A 74 9.22 1.87 -2.04
CA SER A 74 8.84 2.98 -2.93
C SER A 74 7.40 2.86 -3.43
N PHE A 75 6.93 1.64 -3.69
CA PHE A 75 5.55 1.40 -4.10
C PHE A 75 4.56 1.78 -2.99
N LEU A 76 4.78 1.29 -1.77
CA LEU A 76 3.94 1.58 -0.61
C LEU A 76 3.98 3.07 -0.24
N GLU A 77 5.15 3.69 -0.28
CA GLU A 77 5.34 5.12 -0.03
C GLU A 77 4.57 5.98 -1.03
N THR A 78 4.62 5.64 -2.33
CA THR A 78 3.87 6.37 -3.36
C THR A 78 2.36 6.28 -3.11
N ILE A 79 1.87 5.13 -2.66
CA ILE A 79 0.45 4.94 -2.33
C ILE A 79 0.09 5.73 -1.06
N ALA A 80 0.92 5.62 -0.02
CA ALA A 80 0.73 6.33 1.24
C ALA A 80 0.71 7.84 1.02
N GLY A 81 1.64 8.40 0.24
CA GLY A 81 1.67 9.83 -0.08
C GLY A 81 0.39 10.33 -0.74
N LYS A 82 -0.20 9.55 -1.67
CA LYS A 82 -1.49 9.88 -2.29
C LYS A 82 -2.64 9.86 -1.29
N ILE A 83 -2.65 8.88 -0.39
CA ILE A 83 -3.69 8.72 0.63
C ILE A 83 -3.55 9.83 1.67
N ASN A 84 -2.35 10.07 2.17
CA ASN A 84 -2.08 11.08 3.18
C ASN A 84 -2.45 12.47 2.70
N LYS A 85 -2.11 12.80 1.45
CA LYS A 85 -2.57 14.06 0.84
C LYS A 85 -4.09 14.17 0.76
N LYS A 86 -4.80 13.05 0.59
CA LYS A 86 -6.27 13.00 0.56
C LYS A 86 -6.89 13.17 1.96
N TYR A 87 -6.22 12.68 3.00
CA TYR A 87 -6.70 12.70 4.39
C TYR A 87 -6.03 13.76 5.26
N ASP A 88 -5.18 14.62 4.68
CA ASP A 88 -4.38 15.63 5.37
C ASP A 88 -3.57 15.06 6.55
N PHE A 89 -2.96 13.89 6.34
CA PHE A 89 -2.22 13.16 7.37
C PHE A 89 -0.71 13.40 7.23
N ASP A 90 -0.07 13.89 8.29
CA ASP A 90 1.39 14.04 8.38
C ASP A 90 1.97 13.07 9.42
N PHE A 91 3.01 12.33 9.03
CA PHE A 91 3.74 11.42 9.90
C PHE A 91 4.52 12.14 10.99
N LYS A 92 4.81 13.44 10.81
CA LYS A 92 5.66 14.24 11.71
C LYS A 92 4.97 14.75 12.99
N GLN A 93 3.69 14.45 13.21
CA GLN A 93 2.91 15.01 14.32
C GLN A 93 2.60 14.04 15.48
N GLN A 94 3.22 12.85 15.54
CA GLN A 94 3.10 11.95 16.72
C GLN A 94 4.26 12.06 17.70
#